data_AF-F4A0H3-F1
#
_entry.id   AF-F4A0H3-F1
#
_cell.length_a   1.000
_cell.length_b   1.000
_cell.length_c   1.000
_cell.angle_alpha   90.00
_cell.angle_beta   90.00
_cell.angle_gamma   90.00
#
_symmetry.space_group_name_H-M   'P 1'
#
loop_
_entity.id
_entity.type
_entity.pdbx_description
1 polymer ?
#
loop_
_entity_poly.entity_id
_entity_poly.type
_entity_poly.pdbx_seq_one_letter_code
_entity_poly.pdbx_strand_id
1 'polypeptide(L)'
;MPAIPVHHTDVSTKSWDGPANEARLKLNQDYAFYRKAYAWRDPEGDESNKSTYKFIHHEVDSDGNPGPANTRACSAGIAILNGGRGGTDIPDSDYQGVWEHLAAHLRDADMEPPELKRLIDPMIERRAFSLDNIAIEDIENPKIIGYAAVFDSLSEDLGGFRELIRYGAFADSLKTSDIRALWNHNPDYVLGRNRSGTLKLTEDEKGLRIEIDPPNTQWAKDLMEVMKRGDVNQMSFGFRTIEDRWSSQNGNTLRELLKVELYDVSPVTFPAYPQTEVGVRTAQDVYKLYLASIQANGETWRNQARVSILKRKLELIEKEI
;
A
#
# COMPACT_ATOMS: atom_id res chain seq x y z
N MET A 1 6.37 -4.51 15.37
CA MET A 1 5.91 -3.69 14.22
C MET A 1 6.19 -2.23 14.57
N PRO A 2 6.57 -1.40 13.59
CA PRO A 2 6.87 0.03 13.79
C PRO A 2 5.65 0.86 14.23
N ALA A 3 4.45 0.48 13.77
CA ALA A 3 3.20 0.93 14.39
C ALA A 3 3.11 0.49 15.86
N ILE A 4 2.81 1.44 16.74
CA ILE A 4 2.78 1.20 18.18
C ILE A 4 1.46 0.51 18.54
N PRO A 5 1.47 -0.62 19.28
CA PRO A 5 0.25 -1.30 19.68
C PRO A 5 -0.67 -0.38 20.49
N VAL A 6 -1.97 -0.52 20.24
CA VAL A 6 -3.03 0.22 20.94
C VAL A 6 -2.88 0.08 22.46
N HIS A 7 -3.05 1.19 23.17
CA HIS A 7 -3.26 1.23 24.60
C HIS A 7 -4.47 2.11 24.88
N HIS A 8 -5.16 1.84 25.98
CA HIS A 8 -6.33 2.63 26.38
C HIS A 8 -5.95 3.59 27.51
N THR A 9 -6.47 4.81 27.45
CA THR A 9 -6.32 5.85 28.47
C THR A 9 -7.62 6.65 28.55
N ASP A 10 -7.70 7.56 29.52
CA ASP A 10 -8.68 8.65 29.45
C ASP A 10 -8.54 9.41 28.13
N VAL A 11 -9.63 10.04 27.70
CA VAL A 11 -9.73 10.82 26.47
C VAL A 11 -10.06 12.28 26.76
N SER A 12 -9.61 13.18 25.89
CA SER A 12 -9.82 14.63 25.99
C SER A 12 -10.28 15.21 24.67
N THR A 13 -11.23 16.16 24.74
CA THR A 13 -11.76 16.90 23.58
C THR A 13 -11.25 18.35 23.52
N LYS A 14 -10.25 18.70 24.35
CA LYS A 14 -9.68 20.06 24.43
C LYS A 14 -9.02 20.48 23.12
N SER A 15 -8.70 21.77 23.00
CA SER A 15 -7.94 22.29 21.86
C SER A 15 -6.58 21.60 21.77
N TRP A 16 -6.16 21.27 20.54
CA TRP A 16 -4.91 20.56 20.29
C TRP A 16 -3.83 21.47 19.71
N ASP A 17 -2.64 21.41 20.29
CA ASP A 17 -1.40 22.00 19.77
C ASP A 17 -0.30 20.94 19.85
N GLY A 18 -0.02 20.28 18.73
CA GLY A 18 0.97 19.21 18.63
C GLY A 18 2.38 19.68 19.00
N PRO A 19 2.92 20.72 18.34
CA PRO A 19 4.24 21.26 18.65
C PRO A 19 4.42 21.64 20.13
N ALA A 20 3.41 22.26 20.76
CA ALA A 20 3.51 22.61 22.17
C ALA A 20 3.55 21.38 23.10
N ASN A 21 2.74 20.35 22.83
CA ASN A 21 2.77 19.10 23.60
C ASN A 21 4.10 18.35 23.39
N GLU A 22 4.58 18.28 22.15
CA GLU A 22 5.86 17.65 21.83
C GLU A 22 7.06 18.38 22.45
N ALA A 23 6.99 19.72 22.54
CA ALA A 23 8.01 20.51 23.23
C ALA A 23 8.04 20.26 24.75
N ARG A 24 6.89 19.94 25.37
CA ARG A 24 6.79 19.65 26.81
C ARG A 24 7.28 18.24 27.18
N LEU A 25 7.32 17.29 26.25
CA LEU A 25 7.74 15.92 26.56
C LEU A 25 9.13 15.86 27.19
N LYS A 26 9.28 15.04 28.23
CA LYS A 26 10.61 14.67 28.76
C LYS A 26 11.46 14.09 27.64
N LEU A 27 12.72 14.52 27.59
CA LEU A 27 13.70 14.08 26.61
C LEU A 27 14.49 12.86 27.11
N ASN A 28 15.15 12.15 26.19
CA ASN A 28 16.05 11.03 26.46
C ASN A 28 15.40 9.92 27.32
N GLN A 29 14.11 9.66 27.09
CA GLN A 29 13.37 8.59 27.74
C GLN A 29 13.38 7.31 26.90
N ASP A 30 12.96 6.18 27.45
CA ASP A 30 12.95 4.92 26.70
C ASP A 30 11.69 4.75 25.82
N TYR A 31 11.67 3.66 25.07
CA TYR A 31 10.49 3.26 24.28
C TYR A 31 9.22 3.15 25.12
N ALA A 32 9.32 2.66 26.36
CA ALA A 32 8.16 2.47 27.24
C ALA A 32 7.51 3.81 27.62
N PHE A 33 8.29 4.89 27.66
CA PHE A 33 7.79 6.25 27.84
C PHE A 33 7.16 6.80 26.55
N TYR A 34 7.89 6.85 25.44
CA TYR A 34 7.40 7.51 24.22
C TYR A 34 6.21 6.79 23.58
N ARG A 35 6.11 5.46 23.73
CA ARG A 35 4.95 4.72 23.24
C ARG A 35 3.62 5.13 23.87
N LYS A 36 3.65 5.87 24.98
CA LYS A 36 2.46 6.41 25.63
C LYS A 36 1.94 7.70 24.97
N ALA A 37 2.69 8.30 24.04
CA ALA A 37 2.34 9.58 23.43
C ALA A 37 2.17 9.53 21.91
N TYR A 38 2.81 8.57 21.26
CA TYR A 38 2.94 8.44 19.80
C TYR A 38 2.29 7.15 19.29
N ALA A 39 1.93 7.13 18.00
CA ALA A 39 1.33 5.96 17.36
C ALA A 39 2.30 5.20 16.43
N TRP A 40 3.49 5.74 16.15
CA TRP A 40 4.48 5.11 15.28
C TRP A 40 5.91 5.42 15.72
N ARG A 41 6.83 4.47 15.49
CA ARG A 41 8.27 4.59 15.75
C ARG A 41 9.07 4.12 14.52
N ASP A 42 10.08 4.89 14.14
CA ASP A 42 11.11 4.47 13.19
C ASP A 42 11.98 3.33 13.79
N PRO A 43 12.01 2.15 13.16
CA PRO A 43 12.78 1.02 13.65
C PRO A 43 14.30 1.24 13.58
N GLU A 44 14.78 2.13 12.70
CA GLU A 44 16.20 2.44 12.53
C GLU A 44 16.66 3.62 13.40
N GLY A 45 15.72 4.41 13.92
CA GLY A 45 16.03 5.56 14.77
C GLY A 45 16.34 5.19 16.23
N ASP A 46 17.10 6.08 16.88
CA ASP A 46 17.43 6.00 18.30
C ASP A 46 16.15 6.09 19.13
N GLU A 47 15.84 5.03 19.87
CA GLU A 47 14.61 4.94 20.67
C GLU A 47 14.52 5.96 21.81
N SER A 48 15.66 6.54 22.19
CA SER A 48 15.72 7.57 23.23
C SER A 48 15.42 8.98 22.71
N ASN A 49 15.44 9.14 21.38
CA ASN A 49 15.18 10.40 20.72
C ASN A 49 13.72 10.49 20.27
N LYS A 50 13.02 11.54 20.70
CA LYS A 50 11.62 11.76 20.33
C LYS A 50 11.41 11.95 18.81
N SER A 51 12.41 12.40 18.06
CA SER A 51 12.29 12.56 16.60
C SER A 51 12.12 11.24 15.85
N THR A 52 12.44 10.11 16.50
CA THR A 52 12.21 8.74 16.00
C THR A 52 10.71 8.39 15.98
N TYR A 53 9.86 9.16 16.65
CA TYR A 53 8.43 8.87 16.80
C TYR A 53 7.57 9.85 16.00
N LYS A 54 6.40 9.39 15.54
CA LYS A 54 5.45 10.20 14.77
C LYS A 54 4.03 10.04 15.31
N PHE A 55 3.16 10.99 14.95
CA PHE A 55 1.75 11.03 15.37
C PHE A 55 1.58 11.19 16.89
N ILE A 56 2.15 12.25 17.46
CA ILE A 56 1.84 12.64 18.84
C ILE A 56 0.35 12.97 18.97
N HIS A 57 -0.30 12.37 19.97
CA HIS A 57 -1.74 12.55 20.18
C HIS A 57 -2.18 12.54 21.65
N HIS A 58 -1.27 12.41 22.60
CA HIS A 58 -1.57 12.57 24.02
C HIS A 58 -1.25 13.98 24.51
N GLU A 59 -2.08 14.51 25.42
CA GLU A 59 -1.75 15.74 26.16
C GLU A 59 -0.54 15.49 27.06
N VAL A 60 0.32 16.49 27.20
CA VAL A 60 1.55 16.41 27.99
C VAL A 60 1.47 17.41 29.13
N ASP A 61 1.59 16.90 30.36
CA ASP A 61 1.49 17.70 31.59
C ASP A 61 2.68 18.64 31.80
N SER A 62 2.65 19.45 32.87
CA SER A 62 3.72 20.39 33.22
C SER A 62 5.04 19.72 33.59
N ASP A 63 4.97 18.45 34.04
CA ASP A 63 6.15 17.67 34.39
C ASP A 63 6.71 16.94 33.15
N GLY A 64 6.03 17.04 32.00
CA GLY A 64 6.42 16.46 30.72
C GLY A 64 5.96 15.02 30.51
N ASN A 65 4.99 14.51 31.28
CA ASN A 65 4.47 13.16 31.13
C ASN A 65 3.24 13.12 30.20
N PRO A 66 3.12 12.05 29.37
CA PRO A 66 1.90 11.80 28.59
C PRO A 66 0.70 11.52 29.49
N GLY A 67 -0.43 12.17 29.18
CA GLY A 67 -1.72 12.05 29.85
C GLY A 67 -2.81 11.53 28.91
N PRO A 68 -4.06 12.04 28.99
CA PRO A 68 -5.17 11.60 28.15
C PRO A 68 -4.90 11.73 26.64
N ALA A 69 -5.44 10.81 25.85
CA ALA A 69 -5.44 10.90 24.39
C ALA A 69 -6.37 12.03 23.94
N ASN A 70 -5.90 12.92 23.06
CA ASN A 70 -6.69 14.03 22.56
C ASN A 70 -7.39 13.64 21.23
N THR A 71 -8.72 13.63 21.23
CA THR A 71 -9.50 13.16 20.08
C THR A 71 -9.28 14.01 18.83
N ARG A 72 -9.05 15.32 18.97
CA ARG A 72 -8.71 16.19 17.83
C ARG A 72 -7.34 15.86 17.26
N ALA A 73 -6.39 15.46 18.09
CA ALA A 73 -5.08 14.99 17.64
C ALA A 73 -5.21 13.67 16.87
N CYS A 74 -6.02 12.73 17.37
CA CYS A 74 -6.32 11.47 16.68
C CYS A 74 -6.94 11.71 15.30
N SER A 75 -7.98 12.55 15.20
CA SER A 75 -8.58 12.90 13.90
C SER A 75 -7.58 13.61 12.97
N ALA A 76 -6.72 14.48 13.49
CA ALA A 76 -5.68 15.14 12.71
C ALA A 76 -4.62 14.14 12.19
N GLY A 77 -4.23 13.16 13.00
CA GLY A 77 -3.33 12.09 12.59
C GLY A 77 -3.93 11.23 11.47
N ILE A 78 -5.20 10.85 11.57
CA ILE A 78 -5.91 10.13 10.50
C ILE A 78 -6.02 10.99 9.23
N ALA A 79 -6.24 12.31 9.37
CA ALA A 79 -6.22 13.21 8.22
C ALA A 79 -4.85 13.23 7.53
N ILE A 80 -3.74 13.18 8.28
CA ILE A 80 -2.37 13.08 7.73
C ILE A 80 -2.17 11.74 7.01
N LEU A 81 -2.63 10.61 7.57
CA LEU A 81 -2.64 9.32 6.86
C LEU A 81 -3.43 9.40 5.54
N ASN A 82 -4.48 10.21 5.51
CA ASN A 82 -5.27 10.46 4.30
C ASN A 82 -4.70 11.57 3.39
N GLY A 83 -3.43 11.95 3.54
CA GLY A 83 -2.76 12.94 2.69
C GLY A 83 -2.94 14.41 3.11
N GLY A 84 -3.63 14.67 4.21
CA GLY A 84 -3.74 15.99 4.81
C GLY A 84 -2.37 16.56 5.20
N ARG A 85 -2.18 17.87 5.05
CA ARG A 85 -0.91 18.58 5.36
C ARG A 85 0.32 18.02 4.65
N GLY A 86 0.16 17.46 3.45
CA GLY A 86 1.26 16.87 2.67
C GLY A 86 1.53 15.40 2.98
N GLY A 87 0.73 14.78 3.85
CA GLY A 87 0.83 13.37 4.18
C GLY A 87 1.97 13.05 5.16
N THR A 88 2.44 11.82 5.10
CA THR A 88 3.55 11.31 5.92
C THR A 88 4.43 10.40 5.08
N ASP A 89 5.67 10.28 5.52
CA ASP A 89 6.74 9.42 5.02
C ASP A 89 6.82 8.05 5.72
N ILE A 90 5.88 7.69 6.60
CA ILE A 90 5.90 6.34 7.20
C ILE A 90 5.66 5.28 6.12
N PRO A 91 6.11 4.04 6.35
CA PRO A 91 5.73 2.89 5.55
C PRO A 91 4.21 2.80 5.37
N ASP A 92 3.73 2.68 4.14
CA ASP A 92 2.31 2.34 3.84
C ASP A 92 1.83 1.14 4.67
N SER A 93 2.75 0.22 4.92
CA SER A 93 2.59 -0.98 5.72
C SER A 93 2.16 -0.73 7.19
N ASP A 94 2.47 0.46 7.71
CA ASP A 94 2.13 0.87 9.06
C ASP A 94 0.86 1.73 9.13
N TYR A 95 0.32 2.21 8.00
CA TYR A 95 -0.85 3.10 7.98
C TYR A 95 -2.04 2.49 8.70
N GLN A 96 -2.32 1.21 8.43
CA GLN A 96 -3.42 0.51 9.09
C GLN A 96 -3.19 0.42 10.60
N GLY A 97 -1.99 0.06 11.05
CA GLY A 97 -1.69 -0.04 12.49
C GLY A 97 -1.74 1.31 13.20
N VAL A 98 -1.27 2.38 12.55
CA VAL A 98 -1.39 3.76 13.07
C VAL A 98 -2.83 4.21 13.07
N TRP A 99 -3.61 3.90 12.03
CA TRP A 99 -5.04 4.19 11.98
C TRP A 99 -5.79 3.45 13.10
N GLU A 100 -5.55 2.16 13.29
CA GLU A 100 -6.15 1.36 14.36
C GLU A 100 -5.87 1.96 15.75
N HIS A 101 -4.64 2.40 15.98
CA HIS A 101 -4.22 3.08 17.20
C HIS A 101 -5.01 4.38 17.44
N LEU A 102 -5.02 5.28 16.45
CA LEU A 102 -5.70 6.57 16.58
C LEU A 102 -7.23 6.40 16.64
N ALA A 103 -7.77 5.45 15.88
CA ALA A 103 -9.20 5.13 15.84
C ALA A 103 -9.68 4.54 17.16
N ALA A 104 -8.87 3.72 17.84
CA ALA A 104 -9.22 3.19 19.15
C ALA A 104 -9.50 4.30 20.17
N HIS A 105 -8.67 5.35 20.21
CA HIS A 105 -8.91 6.49 21.10
C HIS A 105 -10.12 7.33 20.73
N LEU A 106 -10.51 7.38 19.45
CA LEU A 106 -11.78 8.00 19.04
C LEU A 106 -12.97 7.18 19.52
N ARG A 107 -12.89 5.85 19.40
CA ARG A 107 -13.92 4.93 19.90
C ARG A 107 -14.04 4.97 21.43
N ASP A 108 -12.92 5.09 22.16
CA ASP A 108 -12.91 5.29 23.62
C ASP A 108 -13.64 6.59 24.04
N ALA A 109 -13.81 7.53 23.11
CA ALA A 109 -14.57 8.78 23.29
C ALA A 109 -15.99 8.72 22.70
N ASP A 110 -16.49 7.54 22.35
CA ASP A 110 -17.76 7.34 21.64
C ASP A 110 -17.86 8.13 20.31
N MET A 111 -16.72 8.32 19.63
CA MET A 111 -16.64 8.99 18.33
C MET A 111 -16.36 7.99 17.21
N GLU A 112 -17.05 8.17 16.09
CA GLU A 112 -16.79 7.41 14.87
C GLU A 112 -15.46 7.89 14.23
N PRO A 113 -14.46 7.00 14.05
CA PRO A 113 -13.21 7.37 13.40
C PRO A 113 -13.42 7.67 11.89
N PRO A 114 -12.76 8.70 11.33
CA PRO A 114 -12.72 8.87 9.89
C PRO A 114 -12.12 7.65 9.19
N GLU A 115 -12.69 7.26 8.06
CA GLU A 115 -12.18 6.15 7.25
C GLU A 115 -10.73 6.40 6.80
N LEU A 116 -9.94 5.33 6.74
CA LEU A 116 -8.66 5.34 6.06
C LEU A 116 -8.91 5.24 4.55
N LYS A 117 -8.69 6.34 3.82
CA LYS A 117 -8.99 6.48 2.38
C LYS A 117 -7.96 5.83 1.47
N ARG A 118 -6.83 5.37 2.03
CA ARG A 118 -5.85 4.60 1.28
C ARG A 118 -6.33 3.17 1.19
N LEU A 119 -6.78 2.76 0.00
CA LEU A 119 -6.98 1.36 -0.35
C LEU A 119 -5.62 0.65 -0.38
N ILE A 120 -5.11 0.28 0.78
CA ILE A 120 -4.34 -0.95 0.89
C ILE A 120 -5.39 -2.02 1.09
N ASP A 121 -6.05 -2.45 0.02
CA ASP A 121 -6.74 -3.73 0.09
C ASP A 121 -5.63 -4.77 0.27
N PRO A 122 -5.54 -5.47 1.43
CA PRO A 122 -4.52 -6.48 1.65
C PRO A 122 -4.65 -7.68 0.68
N MET A 123 -5.66 -7.71 -0.19
CA MET A 123 -5.82 -8.65 -1.30
C MET A 123 -5.23 -8.15 -2.63
N ILE A 124 -4.88 -6.87 -2.74
CA ILE A 124 -4.26 -6.29 -3.95
C ILE A 124 -2.74 -6.37 -3.80
N GLU A 125 -2.17 -7.34 -4.50
CA GLU A 125 -0.74 -7.41 -4.76
C GLU A 125 -0.36 -6.34 -5.79
N ARG A 126 0.77 -5.67 -5.59
CA ARG A 126 1.33 -4.73 -6.57
C ARG A 126 2.67 -5.24 -7.07
N ARG A 127 2.88 -5.12 -8.38
CA ARG A 127 4.15 -5.47 -9.03
C ARG A 127 4.51 -4.36 -10.01
N ALA A 128 5.79 -4.03 -10.04
CA ALA A 128 6.36 -3.18 -11.07
C ALA A 128 7.41 -3.96 -11.83
N PHE A 129 7.52 -3.66 -13.12
CA PHE A 129 8.63 -4.12 -13.94
C PHE A 129 9.37 -2.89 -14.42
N SER A 130 10.69 -2.87 -14.24
CA SER A 130 11.56 -1.89 -14.87
C SER A 130 11.54 -2.14 -16.36
N LEU A 131 10.60 -1.49 -17.05
CA LEU A 131 10.46 -1.55 -18.49
C LEU A 131 10.87 -0.20 -19.03
N ASP A 132 11.96 -0.16 -19.80
CA ASP A 132 12.38 1.02 -20.57
C ASP A 132 11.41 1.31 -21.75
N ASN A 133 10.10 1.26 -21.53
CA ASN A 133 9.14 1.16 -22.64
C ASN A 133 7.76 1.81 -22.36
N ILE A 134 7.66 2.83 -21.50
CA ILE A 134 6.52 3.75 -21.59
C ILE A 134 6.92 4.94 -22.44
N ALA A 135 6.13 5.20 -23.47
CA ALA A 135 6.35 6.28 -24.40
C ALA A 135 5.08 7.11 -24.53
N ILE A 136 5.29 8.38 -24.86
CA ILE A 136 4.22 9.25 -25.32
C ILE A 136 4.24 9.20 -26.84
N GLU A 137 3.18 8.64 -27.40
CA GLU A 137 2.98 8.56 -28.85
C GLU A 137 1.87 9.52 -29.28
N ASP A 138 1.89 9.95 -30.55
CA ASP A 138 0.99 10.94 -31.16
C ASP A 138 1.29 12.41 -30.78
N ILE A 139 1.44 13.25 -31.80
CA ILE A 139 1.79 14.68 -31.67
C ILE A 139 0.53 15.53 -31.46
N GLU A 140 -0.62 15.10 -32.01
CA GLU A 140 -1.88 15.86 -31.92
C GLU A 140 -2.71 15.42 -30.72
N ASN A 141 -2.73 14.12 -30.40
CA ASN A 141 -3.45 13.58 -29.23
C ASN A 141 -2.55 12.64 -28.42
N PRO A 142 -1.65 13.17 -27.58
CA PRO A 142 -0.60 12.39 -26.94
C PRO A 142 -1.18 11.30 -26.03
N LYS A 143 -0.85 10.05 -26.35
CA LYS A 143 -1.25 8.85 -25.61
C LYS A 143 -0.09 8.30 -24.82
N ILE A 144 -0.40 7.67 -23.70
CA ILE A 144 0.58 6.91 -22.92
C ILE A 144 0.51 5.45 -23.38
N ILE A 145 1.61 4.94 -23.93
CA ILE A 145 1.68 3.59 -24.47
C ILE A 145 2.87 2.84 -23.86
N GLY A 146 2.66 1.58 -23.49
CA GLY A 146 3.72 0.75 -22.96
C GLY A 146 3.23 -0.62 -22.51
N TYR A 147 4.00 -1.25 -21.63
CA TYR A 147 3.65 -2.54 -21.03
C TYR A 147 3.54 -2.39 -19.52
N ALA A 148 2.41 -2.81 -18.96
CA ALA A 148 2.21 -2.82 -17.51
C ALA A 148 2.85 -4.04 -16.83
N ALA A 149 2.98 -5.14 -17.57
CA ALA A 149 3.62 -6.37 -17.13
C ALA A 149 4.27 -7.07 -18.33
N VAL A 150 5.32 -7.87 -18.08
CA VAL A 150 5.95 -8.73 -19.10
C VAL A 150 5.77 -10.21 -18.76
N PHE A 151 5.58 -11.02 -19.79
CA PHE A 151 5.37 -12.46 -19.63
C PHE A 151 6.68 -13.23 -19.62
N ASP A 152 6.65 -14.37 -18.91
CA ASP A 152 7.70 -15.38 -18.88
C ASP A 152 9.12 -14.85 -18.55
N SER A 153 9.19 -13.67 -17.91
CA SER A 153 10.40 -13.04 -17.41
C SER A 153 10.44 -13.09 -15.89
N LEU A 154 11.52 -13.63 -15.32
CA LEU A 154 11.68 -13.75 -13.88
C LEU A 154 11.75 -12.36 -13.24
N SER A 155 10.96 -12.15 -12.20
CA SER A 155 11.12 -10.97 -11.34
C SER A 155 12.48 -10.99 -10.62
N GLU A 156 12.84 -9.84 -10.06
CA GLU A 156 13.80 -9.78 -8.96
C GLU A 156 13.35 -10.65 -7.78
N ASP A 157 14.27 -10.92 -6.85
CA ASP A 157 13.91 -11.61 -5.61
C ASP A 157 12.95 -10.75 -4.78
N LEU A 158 11.76 -11.28 -4.51
CA LEU A 158 10.67 -10.63 -3.78
C LEU A 158 10.70 -10.97 -2.27
N GLY A 159 11.87 -11.27 -1.73
CA GLY A 159 12.06 -11.62 -0.32
C GLY A 159 12.00 -13.12 -0.05
N GLY A 160 12.66 -13.91 -0.90
CA GLY A 160 12.82 -15.35 -0.77
C GLY A 160 12.13 -16.16 -1.88
N PHE A 161 11.54 -15.50 -2.86
CA PHE A 161 10.99 -16.14 -4.06
C PHE A 161 11.05 -15.19 -5.25
N ARG A 162 11.07 -15.76 -6.46
CA ARG A 162 10.88 -15.03 -7.71
C ARG A 162 9.53 -15.37 -8.32
N GLU A 163 9.03 -14.48 -9.16
CA GLU A 163 7.72 -14.60 -9.80
C GLU A 163 7.85 -14.60 -11.33
N LEU A 164 7.00 -15.37 -11.99
CA LEU A 164 6.77 -15.37 -13.43
C LEU A 164 5.30 -15.08 -13.69
N ILE A 165 5.01 -14.24 -14.66
CA ILE A 165 3.65 -14.02 -15.15
C ILE A 165 3.50 -14.82 -16.42
N ARG A 166 2.60 -15.80 -16.45
CA ARG A 166 2.37 -16.61 -17.65
C ARG A 166 1.50 -15.83 -18.63
N TYR A 167 1.76 -16.03 -19.92
CA TYR A 167 0.85 -15.58 -20.98
C TYR A 167 -0.57 -16.09 -20.71
N GLY A 168 -1.57 -15.21 -20.82
CA GLY A 168 -2.96 -15.51 -20.51
C GLY A 168 -3.38 -15.21 -19.07
N ALA A 169 -2.45 -14.80 -18.19
CA ALA A 169 -2.77 -14.52 -16.79
C ALA A 169 -3.82 -13.41 -16.60
N PHE A 170 -3.91 -12.45 -17.54
CA PHE A 170 -4.88 -11.35 -17.50
C PHE A 170 -6.11 -11.61 -18.39
N ALA A 171 -6.14 -12.67 -19.20
CA ALA A 171 -7.16 -12.89 -20.24
C ALA A 171 -8.61 -12.77 -19.74
N ASP A 172 -8.90 -13.25 -18.53
CA ASP A 172 -10.24 -13.15 -17.93
C ASP A 172 -10.52 -11.76 -17.35
N SER A 173 -9.51 -11.12 -16.76
CA SER A 173 -9.60 -9.75 -16.27
C SER A 173 -9.94 -8.78 -17.39
N LEU A 174 -9.31 -8.92 -18.56
CA LEU A 174 -9.55 -8.04 -19.70
C LEU A 174 -10.99 -8.11 -20.22
N LYS A 175 -11.71 -9.20 -19.95
CA LYS A 175 -13.12 -9.38 -20.35
C LYS A 175 -14.11 -8.90 -19.28
N THR A 176 -13.76 -9.01 -18.01
CA THR A 176 -14.73 -8.95 -16.90
C THR A 176 -14.48 -7.78 -15.93
N SER A 177 -13.21 -7.43 -15.70
CA SER A 177 -12.83 -6.45 -14.69
C SER A 177 -13.09 -5.01 -15.14
N ASP A 178 -13.33 -4.15 -14.15
CA ASP A 178 -13.42 -2.71 -14.31
C ASP A 178 -12.07 -2.07 -13.96
N ILE A 179 -11.24 -1.84 -14.98
CA ILE A 179 -9.83 -1.53 -14.80
C ILE A 179 -9.60 -0.04 -15.00
N ARG A 180 -8.87 0.58 -14.06
CA ARG A 180 -8.44 1.98 -14.16
C ARG A 180 -6.96 2.08 -14.52
N ALA A 181 -6.63 3.12 -15.29
CA ALA A 181 -5.29 3.63 -15.34
C ALA A 181 -5.20 4.79 -14.34
N LEU A 182 -4.27 4.71 -13.38
CA LEU A 182 -4.10 5.72 -12.33
C LEU A 182 -2.68 6.27 -12.36
N TRP A 183 -2.44 7.42 -11.76
CA TRP A 183 -1.08 7.84 -11.44
C TRP A 183 -0.71 7.37 -10.02
N ASN A 184 0.43 6.67 -9.87
CA ASN A 184 0.91 6.17 -8.57
C ASN A 184 -0.14 5.33 -7.79
N HIS A 185 -1.01 4.58 -8.47
CA HIS A 185 -2.12 3.84 -7.87
C HIS A 185 -3.08 4.70 -7.02
N ASN A 186 -3.10 6.02 -7.23
CA ASN A 186 -3.95 6.92 -6.48
C ASN A 186 -5.28 7.13 -7.24
N PRO A 187 -6.44 6.73 -6.67
CA PRO A 187 -7.73 6.85 -7.31
C PRO A 187 -8.19 8.30 -7.55
N ASP A 188 -7.55 9.29 -6.92
CA ASP A 188 -7.82 10.71 -7.19
C ASP A 188 -7.28 11.17 -8.56
N TYR A 189 -6.32 10.43 -9.13
CA TYR A 189 -5.64 10.76 -10.39
C TYR A 189 -5.93 9.72 -11.48
N VAL A 190 -7.17 9.68 -11.95
CA VAL A 190 -7.62 8.73 -12.99
C VAL A 190 -7.18 9.17 -14.38
N LEU A 191 -6.24 8.44 -14.97
CA LEU A 191 -5.75 8.65 -16.34
C LEU A 191 -6.65 8.01 -17.40
N GLY A 192 -7.35 6.92 -17.08
CA GLY A 192 -8.20 6.23 -18.04
C GLY A 192 -8.98 5.08 -17.43
N ARG A 193 -9.95 4.55 -18.18
CA ARG A 193 -10.77 3.41 -17.75
C ARG A 193 -11.20 2.58 -18.95
N ASN A 194 -11.09 1.26 -18.84
CA ASN A 194 -11.41 0.35 -19.94
C ASN A 194 -12.88 0.45 -20.37
N ARG A 195 -13.79 0.51 -19.40
CA ARG A 195 -15.24 0.65 -19.67
C ARG A 195 -15.64 1.99 -20.29
N SER A 196 -14.84 3.04 -20.07
CA SER A 196 -15.07 4.36 -20.67
C SER A 196 -14.38 4.51 -22.03
N GLY A 197 -13.59 3.52 -22.48
CA GLY A 197 -12.86 3.57 -23.74
C GLY A 197 -11.56 4.37 -23.74
N THR A 198 -11.17 4.98 -22.60
CA THR A 198 -9.96 5.79 -22.45
C THR A 198 -8.74 4.99 -21.97
N LEU A 199 -8.90 3.69 -21.75
CA LEU A 199 -7.82 2.73 -21.53
C LEU A 199 -8.06 1.51 -22.38
N LYS A 200 -7.09 1.13 -23.21
CA LYS A 200 -7.06 -0.15 -23.91
C LYS A 200 -5.97 -1.02 -23.31
N LEU A 201 -6.31 -2.30 -23.12
CA LEU A 201 -5.45 -3.31 -22.55
C LEU A 201 -5.49 -4.53 -23.47
N THR A 202 -4.32 -5.06 -23.85
CA THR A 202 -4.21 -6.26 -24.68
C THR A 202 -3.03 -7.09 -24.23
N GLU A 203 -3.18 -8.42 -24.20
CA GLU A 203 -2.05 -9.32 -24.07
C GLU A 203 -1.45 -9.60 -25.45
N ASP A 204 -0.13 -9.52 -25.56
CA ASP A 204 0.64 -10.00 -26.70
C ASP A 204 1.78 -10.92 -26.23
N GLU A 205 2.66 -11.34 -27.15
CA GLU A 205 3.77 -12.25 -26.83
C GLU A 205 4.76 -11.66 -25.81
N LYS A 206 4.85 -10.33 -25.69
CA LYS A 206 5.75 -9.66 -24.75
C LYS A 206 5.11 -9.48 -23.38
N GLY A 207 3.84 -9.12 -23.32
CA GLY A 207 3.22 -8.77 -22.04
C GLY A 207 1.81 -8.19 -22.12
N LEU A 208 1.42 -7.53 -21.02
CA LEU A 208 0.19 -6.76 -20.94
C LEU A 208 0.45 -5.34 -21.47
N ARG A 209 0.13 -5.12 -22.76
CA ARG A 209 0.23 -3.82 -23.41
C ARG A 209 -0.92 -2.89 -22.99
N ILE A 210 -0.60 -1.61 -22.79
CA ILE A 210 -1.54 -0.56 -22.42
C ILE A 210 -1.49 0.60 -23.41
N GLU A 211 -2.64 1.23 -23.64
CA GLU A 211 -2.79 2.52 -24.33
C GLU A 211 -3.80 3.35 -23.55
N ILE A 212 -3.35 4.50 -23.02
CA ILE A 212 -4.16 5.40 -22.22
C ILE A 212 -4.37 6.70 -23.00
N ASP A 213 -5.61 7.17 -22.99
CA ASP A 213 -6.03 8.51 -23.43
C ASP A 213 -6.20 9.39 -22.18
N PRO A 214 -5.15 10.13 -21.76
CA PRO A 214 -5.16 10.87 -20.51
C PRO A 214 -6.14 12.06 -20.57
N PRO A 215 -6.78 12.43 -19.45
CA PRO A 215 -7.70 13.56 -19.44
C PRO A 215 -6.96 14.89 -19.69
N ASN A 216 -7.68 15.88 -20.25
CA ASN A 216 -7.14 17.22 -20.51
C ASN A 216 -7.08 18.10 -19.25
N THR A 217 -6.55 17.57 -18.14
CA THR A 217 -6.35 18.28 -16.87
C THR A 217 -4.91 18.77 -16.75
N GLN A 218 -4.66 19.72 -15.85
CA GLN A 218 -3.30 20.24 -15.64
C GLN A 218 -2.37 19.15 -15.11
N TRP A 219 -2.77 18.40 -14.09
CA TRP A 219 -1.96 17.35 -13.48
C TRP A 219 -1.61 16.22 -14.47
N ALA A 220 -2.50 15.90 -15.41
CA ALA A 220 -2.22 14.90 -16.44
C ALA A 220 -1.19 15.42 -17.45
N LYS A 221 -1.29 16.70 -17.85
CA LYS A 221 -0.28 17.35 -18.71
C LYS A 221 1.09 17.41 -18.02
N ASP A 222 1.10 17.74 -16.73
CA ASP A 222 2.34 17.78 -15.94
C ASP A 222 2.98 16.40 -15.85
N LEU A 223 2.16 15.34 -15.63
CA LEU A 223 2.62 13.96 -15.69
C LEU A 223 3.23 13.65 -17.07
N MET A 224 2.55 14.01 -18.16
CA MET A 224 3.07 13.78 -19.51
C MET A 224 4.42 14.48 -19.74
N GLU A 225 4.61 15.68 -19.19
CA GLU A 225 5.88 16.41 -19.33
C GLU A 225 7.03 15.73 -18.59
N VAL A 226 6.81 15.27 -17.34
CA VAL A 226 7.85 14.53 -16.60
C VAL A 226 8.12 13.16 -17.23
N MET A 227 7.13 12.55 -17.87
CA MET A 227 7.32 11.34 -18.67
C MET A 227 8.17 11.60 -19.92
N LYS A 228 7.93 12.69 -20.66
CA LYS A 228 8.77 13.09 -21.81
C LYS A 228 10.22 13.34 -21.42
N ARG A 229 10.44 13.92 -20.24
CA ARG A 229 11.78 14.14 -19.68
C ARG A 229 12.46 12.84 -19.22
N GLY A 230 11.67 11.78 -19.01
CA GLY A 230 12.14 10.47 -18.56
C GLY A 230 12.16 10.29 -17.04
N ASP A 231 11.60 11.23 -16.26
CA ASP A 231 11.55 11.11 -14.81
C ASP A 231 10.55 10.04 -14.34
N VAL A 232 9.51 9.81 -15.15
CA VAL A 232 8.52 8.75 -14.96
C VAL A 232 8.51 7.90 -16.22
N ASN A 233 9.11 6.72 -16.15
CA ASN A 233 9.28 5.84 -17.30
C ASN A 233 8.86 4.38 -17.03
N GLN A 234 8.23 4.11 -15.89
CA GLN A 234 7.92 2.76 -15.43
C GLN A 234 6.44 2.56 -15.13
N MET A 235 6.03 1.30 -15.15
CA MET A 235 4.67 0.87 -14.89
C MET A 235 4.59 -0.12 -13.73
N SER A 236 3.46 -0.05 -13.05
CA SER A 236 3.04 -1.00 -12.04
C SER A 236 1.59 -1.41 -12.29
N PHE A 237 1.19 -2.53 -11.72
CA PHE A 237 -0.18 -3.02 -11.78
C PHE A 237 -0.60 -3.60 -10.43
N GLY A 238 -1.86 -3.34 -10.07
CA GLY A 238 -2.51 -3.86 -8.88
C GLY A 238 -3.44 -5.01 -9.25
N PHE A 239 -3.25 -6.17 -8.62
CA PHE A 239 -4.02 -7.38 -8.93
C PHE A 239 -4.28 -8.24 -7.70
N ARG A 240 -5.25 -9.14 -7.82
CA ARG A 240 -5.47 -10.25 -6.90
C ARG A 240 -5.16 -11.57 -7.59
N THR A 241 -4.41 -12.44 -6.93
CA THR A 241 -4.12 -13.78 -7.47
C THR A 241 -5.35 -14.69 -7.40
N ILE A 242 -5.79 -15.18 -8.57
CA ILE A 242 -6.90 -16.13 -8.71
C ILE A 242 -6.35 -17.56 -8.85
N GLU A 243 -5.26 -17.75 -9.57
CA GLU A 243 -4.58 -19.04 -9.70
C GLU A 243 -3.07 -18.82 -9.84
N ASP A 244 -2.31 -19.54 -9.04
CA ASP A 244 -0.86 -19.57 -9.10
C ASP A 244 -0.33 -21.00 -8.93
N ARG A 245 0.93 -21.18 -9.32
CA ARG A 245 1.68 -22.42 -9.11
C ARG A 245 2.97 -22.10 -8.41
N TRP A 246 3.23 -22.82 -7.32
CA TRP A 246 4.46 -22.69 -6.57
C TRP A 246 5.33 -23.92 -6.76
N SER A 247 6.63 -23.67 -6.93
CA SER A 247 7.66 -24.72 -6.93
C SER A 247 8.85 -24.24 -6.11
N SER A 248 9.56 -25.18 -5.48
CA SER A 248 10.80 -24.87 -4.77
C SER A 248 11.83 -25.95 -5.05
N GLN A 249 13.04 -25.55 -5.44
CA GLN A 249 14.17 -26.44 -5.67
C GLN A 249 15.45 -25.78 -5.15
N ASN A 250 16.22 -26.49 -4.33
CA ASN A 250 17.54 -26.05 -3.83
C ASN A 250 17.53 -24.64 -3.20
N GLY A 251 16.49 -24.29 -2.46
CA GLY A 251 16.34 -22.98 -1.81
C GLY A 251 15.84 -21.85 -2.72
N ASN A 252 15.65 -22.12 -4.01
CA ASN A 252 15.00 -21.19 -4.94
C ASN A 252 13.50 -21.49 -5.00
N THR A 253 12.68 -20.55 -4.52
CA THR A 253 11.22 -20.62 -4.66
C THR A 253 10.80 -19.82 -5.88
N LEU A 254 9.96 -20.43 -6.72
CA LEU A 254 9.35 -19.82 -7.88
C LEU A 254 7.83 -19.85 -7.74
N ARG A 255 7.20 -18.70 -7.99
CA ARG A 255 5.76 -18.57 -8.17
C ARG A 255 5.45 -18.26 -9.63
N GLU A 256 4.54 -18.99 -10.23
CA GLU A 256 3.98 -18.68 -11.55
C GLU A 256 2.55 -18.16 -11.36
N LEU A 257 2.27 -16.92 -11.77
CA LEU A 257 0.92 -16.38 -11.84
C LEU A 257 0.25 -16.91 -13.11
N LEU A 258 -0.78 -17.74 -12.93
CA LEU A 258 -1.54 -18.36 -14.03
C LEU A 258 -2.81 -17.60 -14.36
N LYS A 259 -3.44 -16.99 -13.35
CA LYS A 259 -4.64 -16.18 -13.49
C LYS A 259 -4.71 -15.13 -12.40
N VAL A 260 -4.96 -13.89 -12.79
CA VAL A 260 -5.14 -12.78 -11.86
C VAL A 260 -6.41 -12.00 -12.18
N GLU A 261 -6.92 -11.32 -11.16
CA GLU A 261 -7.91 -10.26 -11.30
C GLU A 261 -7.19 -8.92 -11.23
N LEU A 262 -7.18 -8.18 -12.35
CA LEU A 262 -6.53 -6.89 -12.48
C LEU A 262 -7.48 -5.77 -12.01
N TYR A 263 -6.99 -4.90 -11.14
CA TYR A 263 -7.73 -3.74 -10.63
C TYR A 263 -7.30 -2.46 -11.33
N ASP A 264 -6.00 -2.23 -11.41
CA ASP A 264 -5.46 -1.02 -11.99
C ASP A 264 -4.06 -1.21 -12.58
N VAL A 265 -3.70 -0.31 -13.50
CA VAL A 265 -2.35 -0.13 -14.05
C VAL A 265 -1.94 1.32 -13.83
N SER A 266 -0.68 1.57 -13.52
CA SER A 266 -0.25 2.92 -13.16
C SER A 266 1.16 3.26 -13.65
N PRO A 267 1.37 4.43 -14.28
CA PRO A 267 2.68 5.05 -14.31
C PRO A 267 3.09 5.37 -12.87
N VAL A 268 4.32 5.01 -12.51
CA VAL A 268 4.83 5.14 -11.15
C VAL A 268 6.13 5.92 -11.13
N THR A 269 6.27 6.84 -10.17
CA THR A 269 7.50 7.61 -9.97
C THR A 269 8.60 6.74 -9.38
N PHE A 270 8.23 5.87 -8.45
CA PHE A 270 9.10 4.86 -7.89
C PHE A 270 8.46 3.51 -8.19
N PRO A 271 9.05 2.70 -9.07
CA PRO A 271 8.55 1.37 -9.30
C PRO A 271 8.70 0.61 -7.99
N ALA A 272 7.96 -0.48 -7.84
CA ALA A 272 8.25 -1.42 -6.79
C ALA A 272 9.61 -2.09 -7.02
N TYR A 273 10.70 -1.40 -6.69
CA TYR A 273 11.95 -2.06 -6.36
C TYR A 273 11.67 -3.05 -5.22
N PRO A 274 12.49 -4.10 -5.04
CA PRO A 274 12.45 -4.95 -3.85
C PRO A 274 12.65 -4.21 -2.51
N GLN A 275 12.64 -2.87 -2.51
CA GLN A 275 12.76 -1.97 -1.37
C GLN A 275 11.57 -1.00 -1.21
N THR A 276 10.59 -0.94 -2.12
CA THR A 276 9.32 -0.26 -1.78
C THR A 276 8.48 -1.18 -0.90
N GLU A 277 8.17 -0.76 0.31
CA GLU A 277 7.64 -1.64 1.35
C GLU A 277 6.30 -2.30 1.02
N VAL A 278 5.45 -1.71 0.15
CA VAL A 278 4.11 -2.27 -0.15
C VAL A 278 4.17 -3.50 -1.05
N GLY A 279 4.89 -3.41 -2.18
CA GLY A 279 5.02 -4.54 -3.11
C GLY A 279 5.77 -5.70 -2.46
N VAL A 280 6.80 -5.39 -1.67
CA VAL A 280 7.61 -6.37 -0.95
C VAL A 280 6.84 -7.02 0.19
N ARG A 281 6.09 -6.26 1.00
CA ARG A 281 5.33 -6.84 2.12
C ARG A 281 4.17 -7.70 1.64
N THR A 282 3.43 -7.27 0.61
CA THR A 282 2.39 -8.12 0.02
C THR A 282 2.98 -9.42 -0.53
N ALA A 283 4.14 -9.36 -1.20
CA ALA A 283 4.87 -10.54 -1.65
C ALA A 283 5.37 -11.42 -0.49
N GLN A 284 5.93 -10.84 0.57
CA GLN A 284 6.41 -11.56 1.75
C GLN A 284 5.28 -12.24 2.52
N ASP A 285 4.12 -11.60 2.67
CA ASP A 285 2.97 -12.19 3.34
C ASP A 285 2.44 -13.38 2.54
N VAL A 286 2.35 -13.24 1.21
CA VAL A 286 2.06 -14.35 0.31
C VAL A 286 3.08 -15.49 0.45
N TYR A 287 4.37 -15.17 0.55
CA TYR A 287 5.42 -16.18 0.70
C TYR A 287 5.37 -16.91 2.05
N LYS A 288 5.14 -16.20 3.16
CA LYS A 288 4.92 -16.81 4.49
C LYS A 288 3.77 -17.80 4.47
N LEU A 289 2.68 -17.45 3.78
CA LEU A 289 1.52 -18.33 3.63
C LEU A 289 1.86 -19.56 2.81
N TYR A 290 2.61 -19.41 1.72
CA TYR A 290 3.11 -20.54 0.95
C TYR A 290 3.98 -21.46 1.82
N LEU A 291 4.94 -20.93 2.58
CA LEU A 291 5.79 -21.71 3.47
C LEU A 291 4.98 -22.45 4.55
N ALA A 292 4.01 -21.77 5.17
CA ALA A 292 3.08 -22.40 6.10
C ALA A 292 2.26 -23.52 5.43
N SER A 293 1.95 -23.38 4.13
CA SER A 293 1.22 -24.40 3.38
C SER A 293 2.03 -25.66 3.05
N ILE A 294 3.35 -25.56 2.97
CA ILE A 294 4.22 -26.73 2.80
C ILE A 294 4.34 -27.50 4.11
N GLN A 295 4.36 -26.79 5.26
CA GLN A 295 4.47 -27.41 6.58
C GLN A 295 3.20 -28.15 7.00
N ALA A 296 2.04 -27.75 6.49
CA ALA A 296 0.76 -28.42 6.70
C ALA A 296 0.44 -29.36 5.52
N ASN A 297 0.59 -30.67 5.71
CA ASN A 297 0.43 -31.70 4.68
C ASN A 297 -0.91 -31.62 3.89
N GLY A 298 -0.88 -31.11 2.64
CA GLY A 298 -1.85 -31.43 1.57
C GLY A 298 -2.73 -30.28 1.02
N GLU A 299 -3.26 -30.48 -0.20
CA GLU A 299 -4.11 -29.54 -0.97
C GLU A 299 -5.30 -28.97 -0.19
N THR A 300 -5.83 -29.73 0.77
CA THR A 300 -6.91 -29.32 1.67
C THR A 300 -6.51 -28.08 2.49
N TRP A 301 -5.25 -27.98 2.92
CA TRP A 301 -4.75 -26.82 3.65
C TRP A 301 -4.56 -25.61 2.74
N ARG A 302 -4.22 -25.75 1.45
CA ARG A 302 -4.16 -24.58 0.53
C ARG A 302 -5.53 -23.93 0.36
N ASN A 303 -6.57 -24.74 0.19
CA ASN A 303 -7.94 -24.25 0.14
C ASN A 303 -8.39 -23.71 1.51
N GLN A 304 -8.04 -24.35 2.62
CA GLN A 304 -8.31 -23.84 3.96
C GLN A 304 -7.49 -22.61 4.33
N ALA A 305 -6.30 -22.41 3.78
CA ALA A 305 -5.44 -21.25 3.97
C ALA A 305 -5.98 -20.07 3.17
N ARG A 306 -6.39 -20.30 1.91
CA ARG A 306 -7.16 -19.31 1.14
C ARG A 306 -8.47 -18.94 1.83
N VAL A 307 -9.22 -19.94 2.31
CA VAL A 307 -10.47 -19.74 3.06
C VAL A 307 -10.21 -19.12 4.42
N SER A 308 -9.08 -19.38 5.10
CA SER A 308 -8.76 -18.77 6.38
C SER A 308 -8.19 -17.37 6.24
N ILE A 309 -7.52 -17.05 5.13
CA ILE A 309 -7.21 -15.66 4.73
C ILE A 309 -8.51 -14.94 4.42
N LEU A 310 -9.39 -15.52 3.60
CA LEU A 310 -10.68 -14.92 3.29
C LEU A 310 -11.56 -14.79 4.54
N LYS A 311 -11.57 -15.75 5.46
CA LYS A 311 -12.31 -15.71 6.72
C LYS A 311 -11.70 -14.78 7.75
N ARG A 312 -10.38 -14.75 7.90
CA ARG A 312 -9.73 -13.80 8.82
C ARG A 312 -9.84 -12.38 8.28
N LYS A 313 -9.85 -12.20 6.96
CA LYS A 313 -10.16 -10.93 6.30
C LYS A 313 -11.66 -10.60 6.39
N LEU A 314 -12.56 -11.58 6.27
CA LEU A 314 -14.00 -11.39 6.50
C LEU A 314 -14.28 -11.03 7.96
N GLU A 315 -13.61 -11.67 8.92
CA GLU A 315 -13.71 -11.37 10.35
C GLU A 315 -13.13 -10.00 10.70
N LEU A 316 -12.17 -9.51 9.93
CA LEU A 316 -11.69 -8.13 10.03
C LEU A 316 -12.75 -7.17 9.46
N ILE A 317 -13.30 -7.46 8.28
CA ILE A 317 -14.38 -6.67 7.65
C ILE A 317 -15.71 -6.71 8.46
N GLU A 318 -16.05 -7.83 9.09
CA GLU A 318 -17.27 -8.02 9.89
C GLU A 318 -17.11 -7.47 11.32
N LYS A 319 -15.88 -7.27 11.79
CA LYS A 319 -15.61 -6.45 12.99
C LYS A 319 -15.54 -4.95 12.67
N GLU A 320 -15.71 -4.59 11.41
CA GLU A 320 -15.70 -3.22 10.85
C GLU A 320 -17.10 -2.76 10.37
N ILE A 321 -18.18 -3.47 10.76
CA ILE A 321 -19.59 -3.00 10.68
C ILE A 321 -20.17 -2.89 12.09
#